data_AF-C0GIH7-F1
#
_entry.id   AF-C0GIH7-F1
#
_cell.length_a   1.000
_cell.length_b   1.000
_cell.length_c   1.000
_cell.angle_alpha   90.00
_cell.angle_beta   90.00
_cell.angle_gamma   90.00
#
_symmetry.space_group_name_H-M   'P 1'
#
loop_
_entity.id
_entity.type
_entity.pdbx_description
1 polymer ?
#
loop_
_entity_poly.entity_id
_entity_poly.type
_entity_poly.pdbx_seq_one_letter_code
_entity_poly.pdbx_strand_id
1 'polypeptide(L)' 'MAECEKCNVEVKEDEVYKVNGVEMCEECSLKYQNPSKPCGGGPGSQTS' A
#
# COMPACT_ATOMS: atom_id res chain seq x y z
N MET A 1 11.96 10.59 13.62
CA MET A 1 11.72 10.16 12.23
C MET A 1 11.78 8.66 12.21
N ALA A 2 10.90 8.00 11.46
CA ALA A 2 10.78 6.55 11.38
C ALA A 2 10.88 6.10 9.92
N GLU A 3 11.28 4.85 9.69
CA GLU A 3 11.47 4.31 8.34
C GLU A 3 10.29 3.40 7.97
N CYS A 4 9.75 3.58 6.77
CA CYS A 4 8.76 2.66 6.24
C CYS A 4 9.42 1.32 5.87
N GLU A 5 9.07 0.23 6.56
CA GLU A 5 9.64 -1.10 6.32
C GLU A 5 9.33 -1.66 4.92
N LYS A 6 8.39 -1.04 4.19
CA LYS A 6 7.99 -1.47 2.85
C LYS A 6 8.75 -0.80 1.70
N CYS A 7 9.07 0.48 1.82
CA CYS A 7 9.74 1.24 0.77
C CYS A 7 11.06 1.89 1.21
N ASN A 8 11.44 1.73 2.48
CA ASN A 8 12.64 2.30 3.10
C ASN A 8 12.72 3.83 2.94
N VAL A 9 11.55 4.50 2.97
CA VAL A 9 11.49 5.96 2.98
C VAL A 9 11.38 6.46 4.41
N GLU A 10 12.09 7.54 4.72
CA GLU A 10 11.92 8.26 5.98
C GLU A 10 10.56 8.97 6.00
N VAL A 11 9.81 8.72 7.06
CA VAL A 11 8.53 9.37 7.38
C VAL A 11 8.58 9.94 8.78
N LYS A 12 7.73 10.93 9.06
CA LYS A 12 7.62 11.42 10.43
C LYS A 12 6.95 10.36 11.30
N GLU A 13 7.28 10.37 12.59
CA GLU A 13 6.69 9.41 13.55
C GLU A 13 5.16 9.59 13.67
N ASP A 14 4.64 10.80 13.43
CA ASP A 14 3.20 11.05 13.37
C ASP A 14 2.53 10.57 12.06
N GLU A 15 3.32 10.27 11.03
CA GLU A 15 2.87 9.82 9.71
C GLU A 15 3.16 8.32 9.46
N VAL A 16 3.56 7.59 10.51
CA VAL A 16 3.71 6.12 10.48
C VAL A 16 2.38 5.44 10.77
N TYR A 17 2.00 4.52 9.89
CA TYR A 17 0.82 3.69 10.03
C TYR A 17 1.26 2.26 10.37
N LYS A 18 0.70 1.70 11.44
CA LYS A 18 0.98 0.32 11.85
C LYS A 18 -0.11 -0.62 11.33
N VAL A 19 0.22 -1.46 10.35
CA VAL A 19 -0.72 -2.39 9.72
C VAL A 19 -0.22 -3.82 9.91
N ASN A 20 -1.00 -4.68 10.56
CA ASN A 20 -0.60 -6.06 10.92
C ASN A 20 0.75 -6.12 11.69
N GLY A 21 1.06 -5.09 12.48
CA GLY A 21 2.30 -5.01 13.25
C GLY A 21 3.51 -4.44 12.50
N VAL A 22 3.38 -4.16 11.20
CA VAL A 22 4.43 -3.57 10.34
C VAL A 22 4.23 -2.06 10.26
N GLU A 23 5.32 -1.31 10.41
CA GLU A 23 5.32 0.16 10.36
C GLU A 23 5.58 0.64 8.92
N MET A 24 4.67 1.45 8.39
CA MET A 24 4.70 1.85 6.99
C MET A 24 4.15 3.26 6.76
N CYS A 25 4.61 3.90 5.68
CA CYS A 25 4.12 5.20 5.25
C CYS A 25 2.65 5.14 4.76
N GLU A 26 2.00 6.30 4.66
CA GLU A 26 0.62 6.44 4.18
C GLU A 26 0.37 5.74 2.83
N GLU A 27 1.26 5.94 1.86
CA GLU A 27 1.11 5.31 0.54
C GLU A 27 1.11 3.78 0.62
N CYS A 28 2.01 3.21 1.43
CA CYS A 28 2.11 1.78 1.60
C CYS A 28 0.92 1.23 2.38
N SER A 29 0.44 1.96 3.40
CA SER A 29 -0.73 1.57 4.18
C SER A 29 -2.00 1.58 3.32
N LEU A 30 -2.18 2.58 2.45
CA LEU A 30 -3.28 2.66 1.50
C LEU A 30 -3.25 1.51 0.49
N LYS A 31 -2.09 1.21 -0.11
CA LYS A 31 -1.92 0.07 -1.04
C LYS A 31 -2.15 -1.27 -0.35
N TYR A 32 -1.82 -1.37 0.93
CA TYR A 32 -1.98 -2.58 1.71
C TYR A 32 -3.44 -2.80 2.16
N GLN A 33 -4.13 -1.75 2.62
CA GLN A 33 -5.52 -1.82 3.07
C GLN A 33 -6.52 -1.91 1.90
N ASN A 34 -6.20 -1.23 0.80
CA ASN A 34 -6.87 -1.42 -0.48
C ASN A 34 -5.92 -2.17 -1.41
N PRO A 35 -5.74 -3.50 -1.23
CA PRO A 35 -5.14 -4.27 -2.30
C PRO A 35 -6.03 -3.98 -3.50
N SER A 36 -5.45 -3.41 -4.56
CA SER A 36 -6.18 -3.23 -5.81
C SER A 36 -6.74 -4.60 -6.14
N LYS A 37 -8.03 -4.82 -5.88
CA LYS A 37 -8.71 -5.99 -6.40
C LYS A 37 -8.33 -5.97 -7.88
N PRO A 38 -7.85 -7.08 -8.49
CA PRO A 38 -8.15 -7.21 -9.89
C PRO A 38 -9.66 -7.05 -9.94
N CYS A 39 -10.15 -5.92 -10.46
CA CYS A 39 -11.57 -5.74 -10.65
C CYS A 39 -12.02 -6.99 -11.40
N GLY A 40 -12.76 -7.86 -10.72
CA GLY A 40 -13.29 -9.09 -11.26
C GLY A 40 -14.37 -8.74 -12.25
N GLY A 41 -13.93 -8.24 -13.41
CA GLY A 41 -14.74 -7.76 -14.52
C GLY A 41 -14.18 -8.32 -15.82
N GLY A 42 -14.20 -9.66 -15.95
CA GLY A 42 -14.24 -10.39 -17.21
C GLY A 42 -12.95 -10.47 -18.05
N PRO A 43 -12.66 -11.61 -18.69
CA PRO A 43 -11.83 -11.61 -19.88
C PRO A 43 -12.59 -10.87 -21.00
N GLY A 44 -12.30 -9.58 -21.20
CA GLY A 44 -13.07 -8.78 -22.18
C GLY A 44 -12.42 -7.51 -22.70
N SER A 45 -11.16 -7.21 -22.35
CA SER A 45 -10.45 -6.07 -22.94
C SER A 45 -9.04 -6.46 -23.38
N GLN A 46 -8.97 -7.38 -24.34
CA GLN A 46 -7.87 -7.46 -25.29
C GLN A 46 -8.50 -7.66 -26.68
N THR A 47 -8.52 -6.57 -27.42
CA THR A 47 -8.36 -6.45 -28.89
C THR A 47 -8.72 -7.68 -29.73
N SER A 48 -9.85 -7.62 -30.45
CA SER A 48 -10.05 -8.17 -31.81
C SER A 48 -11.23 -7.46 -32.45
#